data_AF-A0A4Q2RDH9-F1
#
_entry.id   AF-A0A4Q2RDH9-F1
#
_cell.length_a   1.000
_cell.length_b   1.000
_cell.length_c   1.000
_cell.angle_alpha   90.00
_cell.angle_beta   90.00
_cell.angle_gamma   90.00
#
_symmetry.space_group_name_H-M   'P 1'
#
loop_
_entity.id
_entity.type
_entity.pdbx_description
1 polymer ?
#
loop_
_entity_poly.entity_id
_entity_poly.type
_entity_poly.pdbx_seq_one_letter_code
_entity_poly.pdbx_strand_id
1 'polypeptide(L)'
;MSDPAFRRARPALLAAGLMQAMLGGCSAPAAGVPSLQSPPPYRLFDVDRTMSCAAVAASFHDAAVRAARLRHWLSVGPLPGYGLGRFEADAPARLEDERGRLDALTDLQRFKGCPVEDPVAAVAAEMARLAPHPAGSLAPAAPEPVVLRRLG
;
A
#
# COMPACT_ATOMS: atom_id res chain seq x y z
N MET A 1 -18.83 51.89 -15.43
CA MET A 1 -20.25 51.85 -15.80
C MET A 1 -20.43 50.59 -16.65
N SER A 2 -20.64 49.42 -16.06
CA SER A 2 -21.91 48.87 -15.52
C SER A 2 -22.54 47.88 -16.52
N ASP A 3 -22.12 46.61 -16.39
CA ASP A 3 -22.92 45.38 -16.27
C ASP A 3 -23.88 44.88 -17.39
N PRO A 4 -24.26 43.57 -17.37
CA PRO A 4 -24.25 42.68 -18.53
C PRO A 4 -25.64 42.08 -18.82
N ALA A 5 -25.78 41.27 -19.87
CA ALA A 5 -27.00 40.50 -20.13
C ALA A 5 -26.71 39.07 -20.55
N PHE A 6 -26.70 38.20 -19.55
CA PHE A 6 -26.87 36.75 -19.62
C PHE A 6 -28.31 36.42 -20.09
N ARG A 7 -28.49 35.58 -21.12
CA ARG A 7 -29.71 34.76 -21.36
C ARG A 7 -29.40 33.70 -22.43
N ARG A 8 -29.19 32.44 -22.02
CA ARG A 8 -30.17 31.32 -22.00
C ARG A 8 -30.53 30.79 -23.38
N ALA A 9 -30.10 29.55 -23.68
CA ALA A 9 -30.98 28.37 -23.89
C ALA A 9 -30.30 27.30 -24.78
N ARG A 10 -30.13 26.09 -24.22
CA ARG A 10 -30.05 24.78 -24.93
C ARG A 10 -31.51 24.27 -25.15
N PRO A 11 -31.82 23.08 -25.72
CA PRO A 11 -31.14 22.12 -26.63
C PRO A 11 -32.08 21.63 -27.79
N ALA A 12 -31.62 20.69 -28.65
CA ALA A 12 -32.35 19.53 -29.24
C ALA A 12 -31.66 19.11 -30.57
N LEU A 13 -30.92 18.00 -30.69
CA LEU A 13 -31.34 16.60 -30.88
C LEU A 13 -32.32 16.38 -32.05
N LEU A 14 -31.83 15.74 -33.12
CA LEU A 14 -32.48 14.78 -34.05
C LEU A 14 -31.43 14.47 -35.15
N ALA A 15 -30.64 13.40 -35.07
CA ALA A 15 -30.99 12.02 -35.40
C ALA A 15 -31.50 11.83 -36.85
N ALA A 16 -30.56 11.55 -37.75
CA ALA A 16 -30.74 10.77 -38.97
C ALA A 16 -29.34 10.20 -39.29
N GLY A 17 -29.10 8.91 -39.49
CA GLY A 17 -30.01 7.81 -39.76
C GLY A 17 -29.35 6.95 -40.83
N LEU A 18 -28.64 5.89 -40.36
CA LEU A 18 -28.41 4.58 -40.99
C LEU A 18 -27.77 4.45 -42.40
N MET A 19 -27.14 3.27 -42.58
CA MET A 19 -26.66 2.62 -43.82
C MET A 19 -25.30 3.08 -44.36
N GLN A 20 -24.30 2.25 -44.67
CA GLN A 20 -24.12 0.81 -44.90
C GLN A 20 -22.63 0.50 -44.58
N ALA A 21 -22.27 -0.51 -43.77
CA ALA A 21 -21.98 -1.90 -44.18
C ALA A 21 -21.15 -2.02 -45.47
N MET A 22 -19.86 -2.38 -45.37
CA MET A 22 -19.22 -3.49 -46.11
C MET A 22 -17.79 -3.76 -45.63
N LEU A 23 -17.61 -4.94 -45.03
CA LEU A 23 -16.51 -5.90 -45.26
C LEU A 23 -15.05 -5.41 -45.11
N GLY A 24 -14.50 -5.67 -43.93
CA GLY A 24 -13.06 -5.72 -43.67
C GLY A 24 -12.80 -6.54 -42.40
N GLY A 25 -12.76 -7.87 -42.55
CA GLY A 25 -12.42 -8.77 -41.46
C GLY A 25 -10.97 -8.58 -41.03
N CYS A 26 -10.79 -7.94 -39.87
CA CYS A 26 -9.63 -8.13 -39.02
C CYS A 26 -10.17 -8.38 -37.61
N SER A 27 -10.19 -9.65 -37.20
CA SER A 27 -10.35 -10.02 -35.80
C SER A 27 -9.13 -9.51 -35.03
N ALA A 28 -9.18 -8.26 -34.59
CA ALA A 28 -8.33 -7.83 -33.49
C ALA A 28 -8.72 -8.71 -32.28
N PRO A 29 -7.77 -9.37 -31.58
CA PRO A 29 -8.09 -9.88 -30.26
C PRO A 29 -8.61 -8.70 -29.46
N ALA A 30 -9.82 -8.85 -28.91
CA ALA A 30 -10.41 -7.88 -28.02
C ALA A 30 -9.34 -7.48 -27.02
N ALA A 31 -8.81 -6.26 -27.19
CA ALA A 31 -8.05 -5.60 -26.15
C ALA A 31 -8.99 -5.64 -24.95
N GLY A 32 -8.61 -6.46 -23.96
CA GLY A 32 -9.39 -6.68 -22.77
C GLY A 32 -9.78 -5.31 -22.25
N VAL A 33 -11.07 -5.00 -22.32
CA VAL A 33 -11.63 -3.88 -21.59
C VAL A 33 -11.16 -4.11 -20.15
N PRO A 34 -10.33 -3.24 -19.56
CA PRO A 34 -10.05 -3.37 -18.14
C PRO A 34 -11.43 -3.31 -17.48
N SER A 35 -11.83 -4.42 -16.88
CA SER A 35 -13.08 -4.56 -16.17
C SER A 35 -13.15 -3.36 -15.24
N LEU A 36 -14.01 -2.39 -15.57
CA LEU A 36 -14.38 -1.28 -14.70
C LEU A 36 -15.32 -1.86 -13.63
N GLN A 37 -14.89 -2.94 -12.99
CA GLN A 37 -15.42 -3.34 -11.70
C GLN A 37 -15.05 -2.20 -10.78
N SER A 38 -16.07 -1.38 -10.47
CA SER A 38 -16.04 -0.48 -9.34
C SER A 38 -15.30 -1.21 -8.20
N PRO A 39 -14.22 -0.62 -7.64
CA PRO A 39 -13.44 -1.33 -6.63
C PRO A 39 -14.41 -1.82 -5.57
N PRO A 40 -14.30 -3.09 -5.13
CA PRO A 40 -15.18 -3.61 -4.11
C PRO A 40 -15.19 -2.63 -2.93
N PRO A 41 -16.34 -2.44 -2.25
CA PRO A 41 -16.46 -1.46 -1.17
C PRO A 41 -15.47 -1.73 -0.01
N TYR A 42 -14.84 -2.90 -0.02
CA TYR A 42 -13.69 -3.30 0.77
C TYR A 42 -12.54 -3.69 -0.18
N ARG A 43 -11.31 -3.23 0.09
CA ARG A 43 -10.11 -3.80 -0.56
C ARG A 43 -9.99 -5.24 -0.09
N LEU A 44 -10.09 -6.19 -1.02
CA LEU A 44 -9.73 -7.58 -0.77
C LEU A 44 -8.21 -7.68 -0.83
N PHE A 45 -7.60 -8.14 0.26
CA PHE A 45 -6.18 -8.47 0.28
C PHE A 45 -6.04 -9.95 -0.03
N ASP A 46 -5.35 -10.26 -1.13
CA ASP A 46 -5.05 -11.64 -1.51
C ASP A 46 -3.93 -12.19 -0.61
N VAL A 47 -4.34 -12.93 0.43
CA VAL A 47 -3.44 -13.76 1.23
C VAL A 47 -3.44 -15.18 0.70
N ASP A 48 -2.23 -15.73 0.47
CA ASP A 48 -2.09 -17.12 0.01
C ASP A 48 -2.60 -18.10 1.08
N ARG A 49 -3.74 -18.73 0.79
CA ARG A 49 -4.42 -19.66 1.69
C ARG A 49 -3.65 -20.97 1.88
N THR A 50 -2.70 -21.28 0.99
CA THR A 50 -1.89 -22.50 1.06
C THR A 50 -0.76 -22.41 2.09
N MET A 51 -0.41 -21.20 2.55
CA MET A 51 0.62 -20.95 3.57
C MET A 51 0.43 -21.81 4.83
N SER A 52 1.47 -22.46 5.33
CA SER A 52 1.41 -23.15 6.64
C SER A 52 1.15 -22.16 7.79
N CYS A 53 0.72 -22.64 8.96
CA CYS A 53 0.53 -21.74 10.12
C CYS A 53 1.80 -20.95 10.48
N ALA A 54 2.99 -21.55 10.33
CA ALA A 54 4.26 -20.85 10.53
C ALA A 54 4.48 -19.75 9.49
N ALA A 55 4.14 -20.00 8.22
CA ALA A 55 4.23 -19.00 7.15
C ALA A 55 3.22 -17.86 7.34
N VAL A 56 2.00 -18.17 7.82
CA VAL A 56 1.01 -17.15 8.17
C VAL A 56 1.51 -16.28 9.33
N ALA A 57 2.05 -16.88 10.40
CA ALA A 57 2.60 -16.12 11.53
C ALA A 57 3.79 -15.23 11.11
N ALA A 58 4.73 -15.76 10.33
CA ALA A 58 5.84 -14.97 9.80
C ALA A 58 5.35 -13.79 8.94
N SER A 59 4.37 -14.04 8.06
CA SER A 59 3.76 -12.99 7.23
C SER A 59 3.02 -11.95 8.08
N PHE A 60 2.37 -12.37 9.17
CA PHE A 60 1.67 -11.50 10.09
C PHE A 60 2.65 -10.55 10.81
N HIS A 61 3.75 -11.08 11.35
CA HIS A 61 4.77 -10.25 12.00
C HIS A 61 5.41 -9.26 11.03
N ASP A 62 5.69 -9.68 9.80
CA ASP A 62 6.26 -8.83 8.76
C ASP A 62 5.32 -7.68 8.37
N ALA A 63 4.02 -7.99 8.22
CA ALA A 63 2.98 -6.97 8.02
C ALA A 63 2.81 -6.05 9.24
N ALA A 64 2.96 -6.56 10.47
CA ALA A 64 2.90 -5.78 11.71
C ALA A 64 4.03 -4.76 11.80
N VAL A 65 5.25 -5.17 11.44
CA VAL A 65 6.41 -4.27 11.36
C VAL A 65 6.16 -3.16 10.35
N ARG A 66 5.64 -3.48 9.16
CA ARG A 66 5.38 -2.47 8.12
C ARG A 66 4.22 -1.54 8.48
N ALA A 67 3.15 -2.05 9.07
CA ALA A 67 2.06 -1.22 9.58
C ALA A 67 2.51 -0.29 10.73
N ALA A 68 3.44 -0.74 11.58
CA ALA A 68 4.07 0.12 12.57
C ALA A 68 4.92 1.22 11.93
N ARG A 69 5.69 0.92 10.88
CA ARG A 69 6.40 1.96 10.11
C ARG A 69 5.46 2.99 9.52
N LEU A 70 4.29 2.60 8.99
CA LEU A 70 3.29 3.55 8.53
C LEU A 70 2.86 4.49 9.66
N ARG A 71 2.48 3.91 10.81
CA ARG A 71 2.00 4.69 11.95
C ARG A 71 3.08 5.62 12.48
N HIS A 72 4.33 5.18 12.51
CA HIS A 72 5.47 6.02 12.83
C HIS A 72 5.61 7.16 11.83
N TRP A 73 5.57 6.87 10.52
CA TRP A 73 5.62 7.88 9.47
C TRP A 73 4.51 8.92 9.65
N LEU A 74 3.26 8.49 9.79
CA LEU A 74 2.13 9.41 9.99
C LEU A 74 2.25 10.25 11.26
N SER A 75 3.02 9.80 12.27
CA SER A 75 3.21 10.52 13.54
C SER A 75 4.38 11.51 13.54
N VAL A 76 5.51 11.18 12.92
CA VAL A 76 6.77 11.97 13.02
C VAL A 76 7.47 12.24 11.69
N GLY A 77 6.97 11.70 10.58
CA GLY A 77 7.61 11.75 9.27
C GLY A 77 8.38 10.47 8.92
N PRO A 78 8.88 10.33 7.68
CA PRO A 78 9.55 9.12 7.23
C PRO A 78 10.83 8.84 8.02
N LEU A 79 11.14 7.57 8.23
CA LEU A 79 12.42 7.16 8.80
C LEU A 79 13.58 7.61 7.89
N PRO A 80 14.76 7.97 8.44
CA PRO A 80 15.92 8.32 7.63
C PRO A 80 16.26 7.22 6.61
N GLY A 81 16.31 7.58 5.32
CA GLY A 81 16.57 6.64 4.22
C GLY A 81 15.32 5.94 3.66
N TYR A 82 14.13 6.20 4.21
CA TYR A 82 12.86 5.66 3.75
C TYR A 82 11.99 6.74 3.09
N GLY A 83 11.19 6.33 2.10
CA GLY A 83 10.27 7.21 1.37
C GLY A 83 10.84 7.83 0.09
N LEU A 84 9.96 8.01 -0.90
CA LEU A 84 10.19 8.72 -2.17
C LEU A 84 11.32 8.16 -3.06
N GLY A 85 11.25 6.87 -3.40
CA GLY A 85 11.86 6.34 -4.62
C GLY A 85 13.07 5.42 -4.47
N ARG A 86 13.65 5.25 -3.26
CA ARG A 86 14.74 4.26 -3.06
C ARG A 86 14.25 2.85 -2.73
N PHE A 87 13.18 2.74 -1.95
CA PHE A 87 12.57 1.46 -1.57
C PHE A 87 11.05 1.57 -1.73
N GLU A 88 10.51 1.09 -2.85
CA GLU A 88 9.07 1.10 -3.12
C GLU A 88 8.26 0.33 -2.07
N ALA A 89 8.89 -0.67 -1.44
CA ALA A 89 8.28 -1.49 -0.38
C ALA A 89 7.83 -0.68 0.84
N ASP A 90 8.48 0.45 1.10
CA ASP A 90 8.14 1.34 2.21
C ASP A 90 7.37 2.58 1.74
N ALA A 91 6.90 2.64 0.49
CA ALA A 91 6.05 3.75 0.06
C ALA A 91 4.75 3.80 0.89
N PRO A 92 4.19 5.00 1.22
CA PRO A 92 3.02 5.11 2.09
C PRO A 92 1.84 4.25 1.65
N ALA A 93 1.55 4.22 0.34
CA ALA A 93 0.50 3.39 -0.22
C ALA A 93 0.72 1.88 0.01
N ARG A 94 1.97 1.40 -0.07
CA ARG A 94 2.31 0.00 0.24
C ARG A 94 2.18 -0.30 1.71
N LEU A 95 2.57 0.62 2.58
CA LEU A 95 2.44 0.45 4.02
C LEU A 95 0.97 0.49 4.48
N GLU A 96 0.10 1.27 3.81
CA GLU A 96 -1.36 1.24 4.01
C GLU A 96 -1.95 -0.13 3.65
N ASP A 97 -1.51 -0.72 2.55
CA ASP A 97 -1.93 -2.06 2.14
C ASP A 97 -1.54 -3.12 3.18
N GLU A 98 -0.38 -2.98 3.83
CA GLU A 98 0.05 -3.91 4.90
C GLU A 98 -0.86 -3.87 6.13
N ARG A 99 -1.49 -2.72 6.42
CA ARG A 99 -2.46 -2.63 7.52
C ARG A 99 -3.70 -3.47 7.26
N GLY A 100 -4.19 -3.49 6.02
CA GLY A 100 -5.33 -4.32 5.64
C GLY A 100 -4.94 -5.80 5.45
N ARG A 101 -3.71 -6.06 5.00
CA ARG A 101 -3.15 -7.42 4.93
C ARG A 101 -3.04 -8.07 6.30
N LEU A 102 -2.74 -7.31 7.36
CA LEU A 102 -2.76 -7.80 8.74
C LEU A 102 -4.11 -8.40 9.12
N ASP A 103 -5.19 -7.67 8.87
CA ASP A 103 -6.53 -8.12 9.24
C ASP A 103 -6.90 -9.40 8.44
N ALA A 104 -6.54 -9.45 7.15
CA ALA A 104 -6.71 -10.63 6.31
C ALA A 104 -5.88 -11.85 6.78
N LEU A 105 -4.67 -11.62 7.30
CA LEU A 105 -3.83 -12.68 7.87
C LEU A 105 -4.39 -13.19 9.21
N THR A 106 -4.94 -12.31 10.05
CA THR A 106 -5.64 -12.72 11.28
C THR A 106 -6.87 -13.56 10.96
N ASP A 107 -7.64 -13.19 9.93
CA ASP A 107 -8.76 -14.01 9.47
C ASP A 107 -8.30 -15.37 8.93
N LEU A 108 -7.15 -15.41 8.23
CA LEU A 108 -6.56 -16.66 7.78
C LEU A 108 -6.09 -17.54 8.95
N GLN A 109 -5.51 -16.95 10.01
CA GLN A 109 -5.16 -17.68 11.24
C GLN A 109 -6.40 -18.34 11.85
N ARG A 110 -7.51 -17.60 11.99
CA ARG A 110 -8.79 -18.12 12.50
C ARG A 110 -9.33 -19.25 11.62
N PHE A 111 -9.38 -19.02 10.31
CA PHE A 111 -9.91 -19.99 9.34
C PHE A 111 -9.14 -21.31 9.35
N LYS A 112 -7.81 -21.25 9.50
CA LYS A 112 -6.94 -22.43 9.49
C LYS A 112 -6.78 -23.10 10.87
N GLY A 113 -7.30 -22.50 11.94
CA GLY A 113 -7.07 -22.97 13.30
C GLY A 113 -5.62 -22.78 13.79
N CYS A 114 -4.91 -21.79 13.24
CA CYS A 114 -3.59 -21.40 13.74
C CYS A 114 -3.74 -20.56 15.03
N PRO A 115 -2.64 -20.36 15.80
CA PRO A 115 -2.63 -19.35 16.85
C PRO A 115 -3.01 -17.98 16.27
N VAL A 116 -3.97 -17.32 16.90
CA VAL A 116 -4.49 -16.03 16.46
C VAL A 116 -3.82 -14.93 17.27
N GLU A 117 -3.23 -13.97 16.57
CA GLU A 117 -2.59 -12.81 17.19
C GLU A 117 -3.46 -11.55 17.05
N ASP A 118 -3.39 -10.66 18.05
CA ASP A 118 -4.11 -9.38 18.00
C ASP A 118 -3.31 -8.38 17.14
N PRO A 119 -3.85 -7.93 15.99
CA PRO A 119 -3.16 -6.97 15.12
C PRO A 119 -2.90 -5.63 15.81
N VAL A 120 -3.76 -5.20 16.73
CA VAL A 120 -3.59 -3.91 17.43
C VAL A 120 -2.41 -3.98 18.40
N ALA A 121 -2.36 -5.02 19.22
CA ALA A 121 -1.26 -5.26 20.15
C ALA A 121 0.08 -5.48 19.42
N ALA A 122 0.08 -6.24 18.32
CA ALA A 122 1.28 -6.51 17.54
C ALA A 122 1.88 -5.21 16.96
N VAL A 123 1.05 -4.36 16.33
CA VAL A 123 1.51 -3.07 15.81
C VAL A 123 1.97 -2.13 16.93
N ALA A 124 1.29 -2.13 18.08
CA ALA A 124 1.70 -1.32 19.24
C ALA A 124 3.08 -1.74 19.78
N ALA A 125 3.37 -3.05 19.83
CA ALA A 125 4.66 -3.57 20.24
C ALA A 125 5.79 -3.13 19.29
N GLU A 126 5.57 -3.22 17.98
CA GLU A 126 6.54 -2.76 16.98
C GLU A 126 6.72 -1.23 16.99
N MET A 127 5.63 -0.47 17.21
CA MET A 127 5.72 0.98 17.41
C MET A 127 6.59 1.36 18.60
N ALA A 128 6.50 0.63 19.71
CA ALA A 128 7.33 0.86 20.87
C ALA A 128 8.83 0.59 20.59
N ARG A 129 9.15 -0.31 19.65
CA ARG A 129 10.54 -0.56 19.20
C ARG A 129 11.06 0.52 18.26
N LEU A 130 10.18 1.23 17.55
CA LEU A 130 10.53 2.37 16.69
C LEU A 130 10.69 3.67 17.49
N ALA A 131 9.97 3.82 18.61
CA ALA A 131 10.03 5.00 19.49
C ALA A 131 11.44 5.42 20.02
N PRO A 132 12.43 4.52 20.23
CA PRO A 132 13.79 4.91 20.61
C PRO A 132 14.55 5.67 19.51
N HIS A 133 14.04 5.71 18.28
CA HIS A 133 14.67 6.34 17.13
C HIS A 133 13.88 7.60 16.75
N PRO A 134 14.05 8.73 17.46
CA PRO A 134 13.60 10.00 16.92
C PRO A 134 14.33 10.22 15.59
N ALA A 135 13.62 10.74 14.59
CA ALA A 135 14.06 11.00 13.21
C ALA A 135 15.29 11.95 13.05
N GLY A 136 16.08 12.16 14.11
CA GLY A 136 17.29 12.97 14.13
C GLY A 136 18.42 12.47 15.03
N SER A 137 18.39 11.23 15.56
CA SER A 137 19.49 10.73 16.42
C SER A 137 20.06 9.40 15.94
N LEU A 138 20.50 9.35 14.69
CA LEU A 138 21.66 8.55 14.31
C LEU A 138 22.75 9.52 13.87
N ALA A 139 23.35 10.22 14.84
CA ALA A 139 24.75 10.58 14.64
C ALA A 139 25.48 9.27 14.32
N PRO A 140 26.31 9.21 13.26
CA PRO A 140 27.10 8.01 13.02
C PRO A 140 27.82 7.69 14.33
N ALA A 141 27.60 6.48 14.86
CA ALA A 141 28.38 6.02 16.00
C ALA A 141 29.84 6.26 15.62
N ALA A 142 30.51 7.15 16.36
CA ALA A 142 31.90 7.46 16.11
C ALA A 142 32.64 6.12 16.04
N PRO A 143 33.41 5.84 14.97
CA PRO A 143 34.11 4.57 14.88
C PRO A 143 34.97 4.44 16.15
N GLU A 144 34.74 3.35 16.89
CA GLU A 144 35.61 2.93 17.99
C GLU A 144 37.07 3.10 17.52
N PRO A 145 37.92 3.85 18.23
CA PRO A 145 39.28 4.07 17.79
C PRO A 145 39.99 2.72 17.71
N VAL A 146 40.26 2.27 16.48
CA VAL A 146 41.03 1.06 16.22
C VAL A 146 42.45 1.31 16.74
N VAL A 147 42.75 0.81 17.93
CA VAL A 147 44.09 0.84 18.49
C VAL A 147 44.94 -0.17 17.72
N LEU A 148 45.67 0.32 16.72
CA LEU A 148 46.70 -0.47 16.05
C LEU A 148 47.86 -0.69 17.03
N ARG A 149 47.86 -1.82 17.73
CA ARG A 149 49.03 -2.30 18.44
C ARG A 149 50.10 -2.64 17.41
N ARG A 150 51.17 -1.82 17.34
CA ARG A 150 52.41 -2.23 16.67
C ARG A 150 52.96 -3.43 17.42
N LEU A 151 53.04 -4.57 16.73
CA LEU A 151 53.90 -5.67 17.15
C LEU A 151 55.34 -5.23 16.84
N GLY A 152 56.15 -5.14 17.89
CA GLY A 152 57.60 -4.93 17.80
C GLY A 152 58.33 -6.22 17.45
#